data_AF-A0A328PCA5-F1
#
_entry.id   AF-A0A328PCA5-F1
#
_cell.length_a   1.000
_cell.length_b   1.000
_cell.length_c   1.000
_cell.angle_alpha   90.00
_cell.angle_beta   90.00
_cell.angle_gamma   90.00
#
_symmetry.space_group_name_H-M   'P 1'
#
loop_
_entity.id
_entity.type
_entity.pdbx_description
1 polymer ?
#
loop_
_entity_poly.entity_id
_entity_poly.type
_entity_poly.pdbx_seq_one_letter_code
_entity_poly.pdbx_strand_id
1 'polypeptide(L)' 'MPFVNIKVTREGAAPGRSSVAPEEKAALIKGVSELLLHVLDKPLDSTFVVIDEVEMENWGWGGLPAAEFRRQRAAGKS' A
#
# COMPACT_ATOMS: atom_id res chain seq x y z
N MET A 1 2.44 9.29 -19.83
CA MET A 1 1.44 8.38 -19.25
C MET A 1 2.08 7.55 -18.15
N PRO A 2 2.18 8.08 -16.92
CA PRO A 2 2.69 7.32 -15.78
C PRO A 2 1.69 6.25 -15.31
N PHE A 3 2.22 5.14 -14.81
CA PHE A 3 1.45 4.10 -14.14
C PHE A 3 2.09 3.80 -12.79
N VAL A 4 1.27 3.74 -11.73
CA VAL A 4 1.70 3.37 -10.39
C VAL A 4 0.79 2.26 -9.86
N ASN A 5 1.40 1.16 -9.45
CA ASN A 5 0.71 0.08 -8.75
C ASN A 5 1.08 0.12 -7.27
N ILE A 6 0.08 0.36 -6.42
CA ILE A 6 0.21 0.36 -4.97
C ILE A 6 -0.25 -1.01 -4.48
N LYS A 7 0.67 -1.79 -3.91
CA LYS A 7 0.31 -3.04 -3.22
C LYS A 7 0.35 -2.82 -1.72
N VAL A 8 -0.75 -3.13 -1.05
CA VAL A 8 -0.91 -2.95 0.40
C VAL A 8 -1.60 -4.16 1.00
N THR A 9 -1.37 -4.43 2.28
CA THR A 9 -2.13 -5.46 2.99
C THR A 9 -3.54 -4.99 3.30
N ARG A 10 -4.52 -5.91 3.32
CA ARG A 10 -5.94 -5.61 3.60
C ARG A 10 -6.24 -4.93 4.93
N GLU A 11 -5.34 -5.01 5.91
CA GLU A 11 -5.48 -4.24 7.16
C GLU A 11 -5.51 -2.72 6.92
N GLY A 12 -4.95 -2.24 5.81
CA GLY A 12 -4.80 -0.81 5.58
C GLY A 12 -4.09 -0.13 6.74
N ALA A 13 -4.70 0.93 7.28
CA ALA A 13 -4.15 1.70 8.39
C ALA A 13 -4.35 1.07 9.78
N ALA A 14 -5.14 0.00 9.95
CA ALA A 14 -5.46 -0.54 11.27
C ALA A 14 -5.67 -2.07 11.30
N PRO A 15 -5.18 -2.78 12.33
CA PRO A 15 -5.43 -4.22 12.50
C PRO A 15 -6.92 -4.55 12.55
N GLY A 16 -7.29 -5.74 12.05
CA GLY A 16 -8.66 -6.26 12.10
C GLY A 16 -9.60 -5.74 11.01
N ARG A 17 -9.11 -4.91 10.08
CA ARG A 17 -9.85 -4.54 8.86
C ARG A 17 -9.68 -5.61 7.79
N SER A 18 -10.74 -5.82 7.02
CA SER A 18 -10.75 -6.71 5.85
C SER A 18 -10.44 -6.00 4.53
N SER A 19 -10.35 -4.66 4.54
CA SER A 19 -9.97 -3.86 3.37
C SER A 19 -9.51 -2.45 3.78
N VAL A 20 -8.72 -1.81 2.92
CA VAL A 20 -8.39 -0.38 2.98
C VAL A 20 -9.65 0.46 2.77
N ALA A 21 -9.85 1.48 3.61
CA ALA A 21 -11.06 2.29 3.56
C ALA A 21 -11.17 3.08 2.23
N PRO A 22 -12.38 3.34 1.70
CA PRO A 22 -12.56 4.12 0.47
C PRO A 22 -11.87 5.49 0.51
N GLU A 23 -11.90 6.17 1.66
CA GLU A 23 -11.30 7.49 1.85
C GLU A 23 -9.78 7.42 1.81
N GLU A 24 -9.19 6.36 2.38
CA GLU A 24 -7.74 6.10 2.34
C GLU A 24 -7.28 5.81 0.91
N LYS A 25 -8.06 5.02 0.15
CA LYS A 25 -7.81 4.78 -1.28
C LYS A 25 -7.84 6.07 -2.09
N ALA A 26 -8.86 6.90 -1.88
CA ALA A 26 -8.98 8.19 -2.55
C ALA A 26 -7.80 9.12 -2.24
N ALA A 27 -7.37 9.17 -0.98
CA ALA A 27 -6.21 9.95 -0.55
C ALA A 27 -4.91 9.45 -1.22
N LEU A 28 -4.69 8.14 -1.30
CA LEU A 28 -3.54 7.54 -1.98
C LEU A 28 -3.52 7.88 -3.48
N ILE A 29 -4.64 7.73 -4.18
CA ILE A 29 -4.76 8.04 -5.61
C ILE A 29 -4.45 9.52 -5.87
N LYS A 30 -5.06 10.42 -5.10
CA LYS A 30 -4.82 11.87 -5.21
C LYS A 30 -3.34 12.20 -4.95
N GLY A 31 -2.79 11.76 -3.83
CA GLY A 31 -1.43 12.09 -3.42
C GLY A 31 -0.36 11.61 -4.42
N VAL A 32 -0.50 10.38 -4.95
CA VAL A 32 0.43 9.87 -5.96
C VAL A 32 0.32 10.63 -7.28
N SER A 33 -0.90 10.96 -7.70
CA SER A 33 -1.11 11.70 -8.94
C SER A 33 -0.53 13.12 -8.85
N GLU A 34 -0.73 13.80 -7.71
CA GLU A 34 -0.15 15.13 -7.43
C GLU A 34 1.37 15.09 -7.33
N LEU A 35 1.94 14.02 -6.76
CA LEU A 35 3.39 13.83 -6.71
C LEU A 35 3.99 13.75 -8.12
N LEU A 36 3.37 12.97 -9.01
CA LEU A 36 3.85 12.81 -10.39
C LEU A 36 3.71 14.09 -11.20
N LEU A 37 2.63 14.85 -10.98
CA LEU A 37 2.49 16.19 -11.54
C LEU A 37 3.63 17.09 -11.07
N HIS A 38 3.90 17.14 -9.77
CA HIS A 38 4.89 18.04 -9.20
C HIS A 38 6.34 17.71 -9.60
N VAL A 39 6.72 16.43 -9.61
CA VAL A 39 8.10 16.00 -9.84
C VAL A 39 8.45 15.86 -11.31
N LEU A 40 7.49 15.39 -12.13
CA LEU A 40 7.73 15.01 -13.52
C LEU A 40 6.94 15.85 -14.54
N ASP A 41 6.18 16.84 -14.08
CA ASP A 41 5.29 17.68 -14.89
C ASP A 41 4.35 16.85 -15.78
N LYS A 42 3.74 15.81 -15.18
CA LYS A 42 2.80 14.91 -15.87
C LYS A 42 1.36 15.29 -15.57
N PRO A 43 0.52 15.46 -16.60
CA PRO A 43 -0.85 15.88 -16.39
C PRO A 43 -1.68 14.73 -15.78
N LEU A 44 -2.63 15.11 -14.92
CA LEU A 44 -3.45 14.17 -14.14
C LEU A 44 -4.33 13.28 -15.01
N ASP A 45 -4.79 13.82 -16.14
CA ASP A 45 -5.62 13.12 -17.14
C ASP A 45 -4.90 11.95 -17.84
N SER A 46 -3.57 11.87 -17.70
CA SER A 46 -2.73 10.83 -18.27
C SER A 46 -1.99 10.00 -17.21
N THR A 47 -2.40 10.10 -15.95
CA THR A 47 -1.79 9.42 -14.80
C THR A 47 -2.71 8.34 -14.24
N PHE A 48 -2.18 7.13 -14.10
CA PHE A 48 -2.96 5.96 -13.71
C PHE A 48 -2.42 5.38 -12.40
N VAL A 49 -3.30 5.22 -11.41
CA VAL A 49 -2.99 4.62 -10.11
C VAL A 49 -3.91 3.43 -9.87
N VAL A 50 -3.34 2.27 -9.56
CA VAL A 50 -4.08 1.04 -9.24
C VAL A 50 -3.67 0.58 -7.84
N ILE A 51 -4.65 0.26 -7.00
CA ILE A 51 -4.43 -0.25 -5.65
C ILE A 51 -4.81 -1.74 -5.62
N ASP A 52 -3.84 -2.59 -5.30
CA ASP A 52 -4.05 -4.01 -5.05
C ASP A 52 -3.94 -4.30 -3.56
N GLU A 53 -4.98 -4.91 -3.03
CA GLU A 53 -5.02 -5.36 -1.64
C GLU A 53 -4.67 -6.84 -1.54
N VAL A 54 -3.63 -7.13 -0.75
CA VAL A 54 -3.05 -8.46 -0.59
C VAL A 54 -3.37 -8.98 0.81
N GLU A 55 -3.75 -10.26 0.88
CA GLU A 55 -3.91 -10.95 2.17
C GLU A 55 -2.58 -10.99 2.93
N MET A 56 -2.63 -10.94 4.25
CA MET A 56 -1.42 -10.83 5.08
C MET A 56 -0.55 -12.09 4.99
N GLU A 57 -1.18 -13.24 4.82
CA GLU A 57 -0.53 -14.55 4.63
C GLU A 57 0.24 -14.60 3.30
N ASN A 58 -0.20 -13.80 2.32
CA ASN A 58 0.44 -13.67 1.02
C ASN A 58 1.50 -12.56 1.00
N TRP A 59 1.70 -11.85 2.12
CA TRP A 59 2.71 -10.81 2.26
C TRP A 59 3.95 -11.35 2.97
N GLY A 60 4.97 -11.70 2.19
CA GLY A 60 6.26 -12.17 2.71
C GLY A 60 7.12 -11.02 3.24
N TRP A 61 7.62 -11.16 4.47
CA TRP A 61 8.58 -10.23 5.09
C TRP A 61 9.62 -11.03 5.87
N GLY A 62 10.90 -10.88 5.52
CA GLY A 62 12.00 -11.56 6.22
C GLY A 62 11.94 -13.09 6.14
N GLY A 63 11.36 -13.63 5.07
CA GLY A 63 11.18 -15.08 4.90
C GLY A 63 9.95 -15.67 5.58
N LEU A 64 9.08 -14.83 6.18
CA LEU A 64 7.89 -15.26 6.92
C LEU A 64 6.64 -14.50 6.46
N PRO A 65 5.44 -15.04 6.70
CA PRO A 65 4.21 -14.25 6.58
C PRO A 65 4.28 -13.00 7.48
N ALA A 66 3.73 -11.88 7.02
CA ALA A 66 3.88 -10.58 7.70
C ALA A 66 3.39 -10.59 9.16
N ALA A 67 2.35 -11.37 9.46
CA ALA A 67 1.88 -11.57 10.84
C ALA A 67 2.95 -12.20 11.73
N GLU A 68 3.62 -13.25 11.23
CA GLU A 68 4.63 -13.97 11.98
C GLU A 68 5.89 -13.14 12.14
N PHE A 69 6.33 -12.47 11.08
CA PHE A 69 7.47 -11.56 11.15
C PHE A 69 7.25 -10.45 12.20
N ARG A 70 6.05 -9.83 12.21
CA ARG A 70 5.68 -8.84 13.23
C ARG A 70 5.76 -9.40 14.65
N ARG A 71 5.29 -10.62 14.88
CA ARG A 71 5.40 -11.29 16.20
C ARG A 71 6.85 -11.52 16.62
N GLN A 72 7.71 -12.00 15.72
CA GLN A 72 9.13 -12.23 16.02
C GLN A 72 9.84 -10.92 16.38
N ARG A 73 9.58 -9.87 15.59
CA ARG A 73 10.16 -8.54 15.82
C ARG A 73 9.70 -7.91 17.15
N ALA A 74 8.42 -8.07 17.50
CA ALA A 74 7.89 -7.61 18.80
C ALA A 74 8.48 -8.40 19.99
N ALA A 75 8.85 -9.67 19.78
CA ALA A 75 9.48 -10.50 20.80
C ALA A 75 10.99 -10.25 20.98
N GLY A 76 11.57 -9.26 20.28
CA GLY A 76 12.99 -8.89 20.41
C GLY A 76 13.97 -9.94 19.87
N LYS A 77 13.48 -10.94 19.13
CA LYS A 77 14.32 -11.96 18.49
C LYS A 77 14.73 -11.41 17.13
N SER A 78 15.91 -10.78 17.08
CA SER A 78 16.58 -10.37 15.83
C SER A 78 17.65 -11.37 15.44
#